data_AF-A0AAN5KTT5-F1
#
_entry.id   AF-A0AAN5KTT5-F1
#
_cell.length_a   1.000
_cell.length_b   1.000
_cell.length_c   1.000
_cell.angle_alpha   90.00
_cell.angle_beta   90.00
_cell.angle_gamma   90.00
#
_symmetry.space_group_name_H-M   'P 1'
#
loop_
_entity.id
_entity.type
_entity.pdbx_description
1 polymer ?
#
loop_
_entity_poly.entity_id
_entity_poly.type
_entity_poly.pdbx_seq_one_letter_code
_entity_poly.pdbx_strand_id
1 'polypeptide(L)'
;MRMKIFSKTIPLTSQEAYQILCTTDCLKKISKIIFNFQQLFNVERSTILSHHKFNAKVSNNQEFLQDLDARFNRLNQAVQNNEPYPFLYGDVCLLKEYLQVILGYYQDQLKRHQPVAKSYLSGITKSCKFSTLMSDDHPELSKKDSEILIKYTINFCAESTMLEDVKTISDIVIKPFLLDHKDEKDFSYCN
;
A
#
# COMPACT_ATOMS: atom_id res chain seq x y z
N MET A 1 14.21 -15.51 21.99
CA MET A 1 14.41 -15.29 20.54
C MET A 1 15.80 -14.69 20.38
N ARG A 2 16.75 -15.34 19.69
CA ARG A 2 18.13 -14.85 19.58
C ARG A 2 18.16 -13.65 18.62
N MET A 3 18.57 -12.47 19.10
CA MET A 3 18.87 -11.32 18.25
C MET A 3 19.92 -11.74 17.20
N LYS A 4 19.60 -11.61 15.91
CA LYS A 4 20.61 -11.65 14.85
C LYS A 4 21.53 -10.46 15.10
N ILE A 5 22.84 -10.71 15.15
CA ILE A 5 23.84 -9.65 15.32
C ILE A 5 23.85 -8.86 14.01
N PHE A 6 23.14 -7.73 13.98
CA PHE A 6 23.21 -6.79 12.87
C PHE A 6 24.55 -6.04 12.92
N SER A 7 25.09 -5.63 11.78
CA SER A 7 26.33 -4.85 11.76
C SER A 7 26.17 -3.57 12.58
N LYS A 8 27.24 -3.11 13.24
CA LYS A 8 27.27 -1.86 14.05
C LYS A 8 26.87 -0.59 13.28
N THR A 9 26.56 -0.69 11.99
CA THR A 9 26.20 0.41 11.09
C THR A 9 24.70 0.62 10.92
N ILE A 10 23.85 -0.32 11.35
CA ILE A 10 22.39 -0.16 11.24
C ILE A 10 21.85 0.39 12.56
N PRO A 11 21.15 1.55 12.57
CA PRO A 11 20.53 2.10 13.76
C PRO A 11 19.57 1.10 14.42
N LEU A 12 19.48 1.12 15.75
CA LEU A 12 18.61 0.21 16.52
C LEU A 12 17.15 0.26 16.03
N THR A 13 16.62 1.45 15.75
CA THR A 13 15.27 1.63 15.18
C THR A 13 15.04 0.83 13.90
N SER A 14 16.02 0.82 12.99
CA SER A 14 15.96 0.06 11.74
C SER A 14 16.09 -1.45 11.97
N GLN A 15 16.83 -1.88 12.99
CA GLN A 15 16.91 -3.30 13.37
C GLN A 15 15.57 -3.81 13.92
N GLU A 16 14.95 -3.03 14.80
CA GLU A 16 13.65 -3.37 15.41
C GLU A 16 12.51 -3.36 14.39
N ALA A 17 12.45 -2.32 13.56
CA ALA A 17 11.48 -2.23 12.48
C ALA A 17 11.60 -3.43 11.53
N TYR A 18 12.83 -3.79 11.15
CA TYR A 18 13.10 -4.98 10.36
C TYR A 18 12.60 -6.25 11.05
N GLN A 19 12.91 -6.44 12.33
CA GLN A 19 12.43 -7.59 13.11
C GLN A 19 10.90 -7.67 13.12
N ILE A 20 10.20 -6.55 13.30
CA ILE A 20 8.74 -6.48 13.26
C ILE A 20 8.22 -6.84 11.86
N LEU A 21 8.85 -6.35 10.79
CA LEU A 21 8.46 -6.69 9.42
C LEU A 21 8.66 -8.19 9.13
N CYS A 22 9.74 -8.81 9.63
CA CYS A 22 9.99 -10.24 9.45
C CYS A 22 9.02 -11.14 10.24
N THR A 23 8.48 -10.66 11.36
CA THR A 23 7.65 -11.45 12.29
C THR A 23 6.16 -11.20 12.16
N THR A 24 5.75 -10.28 11.27
CA THR A 24 4.35 -9.93 11.04
C THR A 24 3.97 -10.07 9.57
N ASP A 25 2.67 -10.06 9.29
CA ASP A 25 2.12 -10.08 7.93
C ASP A 25 1.94 -8.67 7.33
N CYS A 26 2.59 -7.65 7.92
CA CYS A 26 2.38 -6.25 7.55
C CYS A 26 2.68 -5.99 6.06
N LEU A 27 3.80 -6.48 5.54
CA LEU A 27 4.15 -6.26 4.12
C LEU A 27 3.15 -6.94 3.17
N LYS A 28 2.62 -8.11 3.53
CA LYS A 28 1.58 -8.80 2.74
C LYS A 28 0.29 -7.96 2.70
N LYS A 29 -0.12 -7.41 3.85
CA LYS A 29 -1.29 -6.51 3.94
C LYS A 29 -1.08 -5.24 3.13
N ILE A 30 0.09 -4.61 3.23
CA ILE A 30 0.43 -3.40 2.47
C ILE A 30 0.42 -3.69 0.96
N SER A 31 0.99 -4.82 0.54
CA SER A 31 0.96 -5.23 -0.87
C SER A 31 -0.45 -5.33 -1.42
N LYS A 32 -1.39 -5.94 -0.66
CA LYS A 32 -2.81 -6.00 -1.03
C LYS A 32 -3.44 -4.61 -1.15
N ILE A 33 -3.18 -3.72 -0.19
CA ILE A 33 -3.68 -2.34 -0.21
C ILE A 33 -3.18 -1.58 -1.44
N ILE A 34 -1.87 -1.64 -1.73
CA ILE A 34 -1.27 -0.97 -2.89
C ILE A 34 -1.89 -1.51 -4.18
N PHE A 35 -2.02 -2.82 -4.30
CA PHE A 35 -2.62 -3.46 -5.46
C PHE A 35 -4.07 -3.01 -5.69
N ASN A 36 -4.90 -3.05 -4.64
CA ASN A 36 -6.29 -2.58 -4.70
C ASN A 36 -6.36 -1.11 -5.09
N PHE A 37 -5.52 -0.27 -4.48
CA PHE A 37 -5.46 1.15 -4.76
C PHE A 37 -5.14 1.41 -6.23
N GLN A 38 -4.14 0.73 -6.81
CA GLN A 38 -3.80 0.84 -8.23
C GLN A 38 -4.95 0.45 -9.17
N GLN A 39 -5.85 -0.45 -8.75
CA GLN A 39 -7.04 -0.79 -9.54
C GLN A 39 -8.17 0.25 -9.43
N LEU A 40 -8.31 0.89 -8.27
CA LEU A 40 -9.37 1.84 -7.94
C LEU A 40 -8.99 3.30 -8.24
N PHE A 41 -7.70 3.56 -8.46
CA PHE A 41 -7.14 4.87 -8.71
C PHE A 41 -7.04 5.16 -10.22
N ASN A 42 -7.47 6.35 -10.61
CA ASN A 42 -7.23 6.87 -11.95
C ASN A 42 -6.16 7.96 -11.90
N VAL A 43 -4.98 7.69 -12.46
CA VAL A 43 -3.80 8.58 -12.41
C VAL A 43 -4.10 9.99 -12.93
N GLU A 44 -4.96 10.13 -13.95
CA GLU A 44 -5.26 11.42 -14.58
C GLU A 44 -6.38 12.19 -13.87
N ARG A 45 -7.36 11.47 -13.30
CA ARG A 45 -8.61 12.05 -12.79
C ARG A 45 -8.70 12.10 -11.28
N SER A 46 -7.92 11.29 -10.58
CA SER A 46 -7.96 11.23 -9.12
C SER A 46 -7.17 12.39 -8.53
N THR A 47 -7.67 12.91 -7.41
CA THR A 47 -6.93 13.89 -6.61
C THR A 47 -6.56 13.22 -5.30
N ILE A 48 -5.26 13.15 -5.01
CA ILE A 48 -4.73 12.70 -3.73
C ILE A 48 -4.20 13.90 -2.95
N LEU A 49 -4.49 13.89 -1.65
CA LEU A 49 -4.06 14.91 -0.72
C LEU A 49 -3.04 14.30 0.26
N SER A 50 -1.84 14.85 0.29
CA SER A 50 -0.84 14.60 1.32
C SER A 50 -1.05 15.55 2.48
N HIS A 51 -1.33 15.00 3.66
CA HIS A 51 -1.46 15.79 4.89
C HIS A 51 -0.11 16.28 5.46
N HIS A 52 1.02 15.84 4.86
CA HIS A 52 2.38 16.15 5.32
C HIS A 52 3.08 17.23 4.49
N LYS A 53 2.49 17.66 3.37
CA LYS A 53 3.05 18.72 2.52
C LYS A 53 2.35 20.05 2.78
N PHE A 54 3.12 21.14 2.78
CA PHE A 54 2.61 22.53 2.89
C PHE A 54 1.54 22.83 1.81
N ASN A 55 1.70 22.25 0.62
CA ASN A 55 0.64 22.12 -0.37
C ASN A 55 0.05 20.71 -0.28
N ALA A 56 -1.18 20.60 0.23
CA ALA A 56 -1.81 19.31 0.46
C ALA A 56 -2.03 18.51 -0.83
N LYS A 57 -2.22 19.16 -1.99
CA LYS A 57 -2.43 18.44 -3.24
C LYS A 57 -1.12 17.84 -3.76
N VAL A 58 -1.09 16.53 -3.98
CA VAL A 58 0.01 15.90 -4.71
C VAL A 58 -0.06 16.36 -6.18
N SER A 59 1.02 17.00 -6.65
CA SER A 59 1.11 17.58 -7.98
C SER A 59 1.24 16.55 -9.09
N ASN A 60 1.80 15.38 -8.77
CA ASN A 60 2.07 14.32 -9.72
C ASN A 60 1.68 12.95 -9.13
N ASN A 61 0.54 12.43 -9.61
CA ASN A 61 0.01 11.14 -9.19
C ASN A 61 0.91 9.96 -9.60
N GLN A 62 1.63 10.08 -10.72
CA GLN A 62 2.52 9.03 -11.21
C GLN A 62 3.77 8.92 -10.33
N GLU A 63 4.36 10.05 -9.95
CA GLU A 63 5.50 10.11 -9.03
C GLU A 63 5.15 9.54 -7.66
N PHE A 64 3.95 9.84 -7.14
CA PHE A 64 3.46 9.22 -5.91
C PHE A 64 3.43 7.69 -5.99
N LEU A 65 2.88 7.12 -7.07
CA LEU A 65 2.83 5.66 -7.25
C LEU A 65 4.24 5.06 -7.36
N GLN A 66 5.13 5.70 -8.11
CA GLN A 66 6.51 5.24 -8.28
C GLN A 66 7.26 5.22 -6.93
N ASP A 67 7.12 6.27 -6.14
CA ASP A 67 7.75 6.35 -4.83
C ASP A 67 7.17 5.33 -3.84
N LEU A 68 5.85 5.15 -3.85
CA LEU A 68 5.15 4.15 -3.04
C LEU A 68 5.67 2.74 -3.36
N ASP A 69 5.69 2.37 -4.63
CA ASP A 69 6.18 1.06 -5.09
C ASP A 69 7.67 0.89 -4.79
N ALA A 70 8.50 1.91 -5.02
CA ALA A 70 9.94 1.85 -4.76
C ALA A 70 10.22 1.60 -3.27
N ARG A 71 9.53 2.30 -2.36
CA ARG A 71 9.68 2.10 -0.91
C ARG A 71 9.20 0.74 -0.46
N PHE A 72 8.01 0.33 -0.91
CA PHE A 72 7.48 -0.99 -0.60
C PHE A 72 8.44 -2.10 -1.07
N ASN A 73 8.95 -1.99 -2.30
CA ASN A 73 9.87 -2.97 -2.87
C ASN A 73 11.19 -3.05 -2.09
N ARG A 74 11.79 -1.92 -1.66
CA ARG A 74 12.99 -1.95 -0.83
C ARG A 74 12.77 -2.65 0.50
N LEU A 75 11.65 -2.39 1.17
CA LEU A 75 11.29 -3.05 2.43
C LEU A 75 11.03 -4.55 2.22
N ASN A 76 10.32 -4.91 1.16
CA ASN A 76 10.04 -6.30 0.82
C ASN A 76 11.31 -7.08 0.47
N GLN A 77 12.21 -6.48 -0.32
CA GLN A 77 13.51 -7.06 -0.64
C GLN A 77 14.37 -7.26 0.60
N ALA A 78 14.42 -6.28 1.52
CA ALA A 78 15.14 -6.43 2.78
C ALA A 78 14.66 -7.65 3.57
N VAL A 79 13.34 -7.86 3.67
CA VAL A 79 12.77 -9.03 4.36
C VAL A 79 13.03 -10.34 3.59
N GLN A 80 12.84 -10.35 2.27
CA GLN A 80 13.05 -11.55 1.45
C GLN A 80 14.51 -12.01 1.43
N ASN A 81 15.44 -11.07 1.32
CA ASN A 81 16.88 -11.34 1.22
C ASN A 81 17.56 -11.48 2.59
N ASN A 82 16.84 -11.21 3.68
CA ASN A 82 17.38 -11.08 5.03
C ASN A 82 18.43 -9.98 5.21
N GLU A 83 18.29 -8.88 4.48
CA GLU A 83 19.28 -7.79 4.39
C GLU A 83 18.66 -6.46 4.83
N PRO A 84 18.68 -6.13 6.14
CA PRO A 84 18.29 -4.80 6.60
C PRO A 84 19.30 -3.73 6.16
N TYR A 85 18.85 -2.48 6.13
CA TYR A 85 19.66 -1.33 5.74
C TYR A 85 19.48 -0.15 6.72
N PRO A 86 20.45 0.80 6.79
CA PRO A 86 20.45 1.85 7.82
C PRO A 86 19.20 2.70 7.90
N PHE A 87 18.58 3.03 6.76
CA PHE A 87 17.39 3.90 6.68
C PHE A 87 16.05 3.16 6.64
N LEU A 88 16.04 1.86 6.99
CA LEU A 88 14.84 1.02 6.91
C LEU A 88 13.67 1.58 7.73
N TYR A 89 13.91 2.04 8.96
CA TYR A 89 12.85 2.66 9.76
C TYR A 89 12.28 3.93 9.11
N GLY A 90 13.12 4.72 8.44
CA GLY A 90 12.68 5.89 7.67
C GLY A 90 11.76 5.51 6.51
N ASP A 91 12.09 4.44 5.78
CA ASP A 91 11.23 3.91 4.71
C ASP A 91 9.90 3.36 5.25
N VAL A 92 9.90 2.75 6.44
CA VAL A 92 8.65 2.36 7.13
C VAL A 92 7.79 3.58 7.46
N CYS A 93 8.38 4.65 8.02
CA CYS A 93 7.65 5.87 8.35
C CYS A 93 7.02 6.50 7.10
N LEU A 94 7.80 6.64 6.03
CA LEU A 94 7.33 7.23 4.77
C LEU A 94 6.27 6.35 4.07
N LEU A 95 6.39 5.02 4.17
CA LEU A 95 5.34 4.12 3.71
C LEU A 95 4.03 4.31 4.50
N LYS A 96 4.09 4.51 5.81
CA LYS A 96 2.90 4.83 6.63
C LYS A 96 2.27 6.16 6.20
N GLU A 97 3.07 7.17 5.87
CA GLU A 97 2.56 8.44 5.33
C GLU A 97 1.82 8.23 4.00
N TYR A 98 2.36 7.42 3.09
CA TYR A 98 1.65 7.08 1.85
C TYR A 98 0.37 6.29 2.08
N LEU A 99 0.34 5.38 3.05
CA LEU A 99 -0.89 4.69 3.44
C LEU A 99 -1.94 5.67 3.96
N GLN A 100 -1.55 6.72 4.70
CA GLN A 100 -2.48 7.78 5.13
C GLN A 100 -3.04 8.59 3.94
N VAL A 101 -2.27 8.78 2.87
CA VAL A 101 -2.77 9.39 1.63
C VAL A 101 -3.82 8.50 0.97
N ILE A 102 -3.57 7.19 0.88
CA ILE A 102 -4.53 6.22 0.35
C ILE A 102 -5.79 6.20 1.22
N LEU A 103 -5.65 6.24 2.55
CA LEU A 103 -6.75 6.32 3.50
C LEU A 103 -7.65 7.53 3.21
N GLY A 104 -7.06 8.72 3.08
CA GLY A 104 -7.80 9.95 2.76
C GLY A 104 -8.51 9.87 1.41
N TYR A 105 -7.86 9.28 0.40
CA TYR A 105 -8.47 9.05 -0.92
C TYR A 105 -9.68 8.11 -0.83
N TYR A 106 -9.54 6.96 -0.15
CA TYR A 106 -10.65 6.02 0.02
C TYR A 106 -11.81 6.63 0.80
N GLN A 107 -11.54 7.41 1.84
CA GLN A 107 -12.58 8.12 2.58
C GLN A 107 -13.36 9.10 1.69
N ASP A 108 -12.68 9.87 0.83
CA ASP A 108 -13.33 10.76 -0.12
C ASP A 108 -14.14 9.98 -1.18
N GLN A 109 -13.58 8.91 -1.74
CA GLN A 109 -14.31 8.06 -2.68
C GLN A 109 -15.54 7.43 -2.04
N LEU A 110 -15.44 6.90 -0.82
CA LEU A 110 -16.56 6.33 -0.07
C LEU A 110 -17.66 7.38 0.16
N LYS A 111 -17.29 8.58 0.61
CA LYS A 111 -18.24 9.70 0.83
C LYS A 111 -18.98 10.11 -0.44
N ARG A 112 -18.34 10.01 -1.61
CA ARG A 112 -18.92 10.37 -2.91
C ARG A 112 -19.54 9.18 -3.65
N HIS A 113 -19.67 8.02 -3.00
CA HIS A 113 -20.17 6.79 -3.61
C HIS A 113 -19.36 6.34 -4.84
N GLN A 114 -18.03 6.34 -4.71
CA GLN A 114 -17.01 5.78 -5.60
C GLN A 114 -17.14 6.21 -7.08
N PRO A 115 -17.09 7.51 -7.38
CA PRO A 115 -17.29 8.02 -8.75
C PRO A 115 -16.26 7.48 -9.76
N VAL A 116 -15.01 7.24 -9.34
CA VAL A 116 -13.97 6.69 -10.23
C VAL A 116 -14.31 5.26 -10.64
N ALA A 117 -14.67 4.41 -9.67
CA ALA A 117 -15.07 3.03 -9.93
C ALA A 117 -16.33 2.96 -10.82
N LYS A 118 -17.35 3.77 -10.51
CA LYS A 118 -18.57 3.86 -11.34
C LYS A 118 -18.28 4.30 -12.77
N SER A 119 -17.41 5.29 -12.95
CA SER A 119 -16.99 5.75 -14.27
C SER A 119 -16.27 4.65 -15.04
N TYR A 120 -15.40 3.87 -14.37
CA TYR A 120 -14.70 2.75 -14.99
C TYR A 120 -15.68 1.64 -15.39
N LEU A 121 -16.56 1.22 -14.48
CA LEU A 121 -17.57 0.17 -14.73
C LEU A 121 -18.49 0.54 -15.90
N SER A 122 -18.98 1.78 -15.94
CA SER A 122 -19.80 2.24 -17.07
C SER A 122 -19.06 2.25 -18.40
N GLY A 123 -17.73 2.43 -18.38
CA GLY A 123 -16.92 2.43 -19.59
C GLY A 123 -16.62 1.01 -20.07
N ILE A 124 -16.21 0.13 -19.15
CA ILE A 124 -15.77 -1.23 -19.49
C ILE A 124 -16.93 -2.12 -19.94
N THR A 125 -18.12 -2.00 -19.35
CA THR A 125 -19.29 -2.81 -19.75
C THR A 125 -19.81 -2.46 -21.14
N LYS A 126 -19.48 -1.27 -21.66
CA LYS A 126 -19.79 -0.85 -23.03
C LYS A 126 -18.71 -1.27 -24.03
N SER A 127 -17.61 -1.86 -23.57
CA SER A 127 -16.50 -2.29 -24.43
C SER A 127 -16.82 -3.63 -25.07
N CYS A 128 -16.73 -3.72 -26.41
CA CYS A 128 -16.83 -4.99 -27.12
C CYS A 128 -15.86 -6.04 -26.58
N LYS A 129 -14.66 -5.62 -26.18
CA LYS A 129 -13.64 -6.52 -25.61
C LYS A 129 -14.14 -7.18 -24.31
N PHE A 130 -14.79 -6.43 -23.44
CA PHE A 130 -15.32 -6.97 -22.19
C PHE A 130 -16.52 -7.88 -22.45
N SER A 131 -17.39 -7.53 -23.39
CA SER A 131 -18.51 -8.38 -23.79
C SER A 131 -18.06 -9.73 -24.36
N THR A 132 -17.02 -9.74 -25.21
CA THR A 132 -16.41 -10.97 -25.72
C THR A 132 -15.78 -11.79 -24.60
N LEU A 133 -15.11 -11.13 -23.65
CA LEU A 133 -14.50 -11.78 -22.49
C LEU A 133 -15.52 -12.45 -21.55
N MET A 134 -16.75 -11.93 -21.52
CA MET A 134 -17.86 -12.47 -20.73
C MET A 134 -18.70 -13.50 -21.49
N SER A 135 -18.36 -13.82 -22.74
CA SER A 135 -19.12 -14.79 -23.55
C SER A 135 -18.69 -16.22 -23.26
N ASP A 136 -19.64 -17.17 -23.34
CA ASP A 136 -19.42 -18.59 -23.04
C ASP A 136 -18.40 -19.26 -23.98
N ASP A 137 -18.17 -18.68 -25.17
CA ASP A 137 -17.25 -19.17 -26.20
C ASP A 137 -15.84 -18.54 -26.10
N HIS A 138 -15.51 -17.84 -25.00
CA HIS A 138 -14.20 -17.22 -24.88
C HIS A 138 -13.09 -18.29 -24.81
N PRO A 139 -11.99 -18.14 -25.58
CA PRO A 139 -10.84 -19.03 -25.48
C PRO A 139 -10.19 -18.98 -24.08
N GLU A 140 -9.15 -19.78 -23.86
CA GLU A 140 -8.37 -19.74 -22.62
C GLU A 140 -7.97 -18.30 -22.25
N LEU A 141 -8.18 -17.92 -20.98
CA LEU A 141 -7.96 -16.56 -20.51
C LEU A 141 -6.49 -16.16 -20.65
N SER A 142 -6.23 -15.12 -21.44
CA SER A 142 -4.89 -14.54 -21.50
C SER A 142 -4.58 -13.77 -20.21
N LYS A 143 -3.29 -13.45 -19.99
CA LYS A 143 -2.87 -12.56 -18.90
C LYS A 143 -3.60 -11.20 -18.94
N LYS A 144 -3.78 -10.64 -20.14
CA LYS A 144 -4.47 -9.35 -20.32
C LYS A 144 -5.97 -9.45 -19.97
N ASP A 145 -6.58 -10.60 -20.26
CA ASP A 145 -7.98 -10.84 -19.93
C ASP A 145 -8.14 -10.98 -18.41
N SER A 146 -7.21 -11.67 -17.77
CA SER A 146 -7.12 -11.78 -16.31
C SER A 146 -6.96 -10.40 -15.65
N GLU A 147 -6.10 -9.52 -16.17
CA GLU A 147 -5.92 -8.15 -15.67
C GLU A 147 -7.21 -7.31 -15.78
N ILE A 148 -7.94 -7.43 -16.89
CA ILE A 148 -9.24 -6.77 -17.08
C ILE A 148 -10.27 -7.30 -16.06
N LEU A 149 -10.34 -8.61 -15.88
CA LEU A 149 -11.24 -9.26 -14.93
C LEU A 149 -10.96 -8.85 -13.49
N ILE A 150 -9.69 -8.81 -13.09
CA ILE A 150 -9.29 -8.40 -11.74
C ILE A 150 -9.68 -6.94 -11.51
N LYS A 151 -9.36 -6.05 -12.46
CA LYS A 151 -9.71 -4.64 -12.35
C LYS A 151 -11.23 -4.43 -12.31
N TYR A 152 -11.98 -5.13 -13.16
CA TYR A 152 -13.44 -5.16 -13.13
C TYR A 152 -13.97 -5.60 -11.77
N THR A 153 -13.51 -6.74 -11.27
CA THR A 153 -13.97 -7.32 -10.00
C THR A 153 -13.70 -6.38 -8.82
N ILE A 154 -12.50 -5.80 -8.75
CA ILE A 154 -12.15 -4.85 -7.68
C ILE A 154 -12.99 -3.57 -7.77
N ASN A 155 -13.20 -3.02 -8.98
CA ASN A 155 -14.03 -1.83 -9.15
C ASN A 155 -15.52 -2.11 -8.90
N PHE A 156 -16.00 -3.31 -9.22
CA PHE A 156 -17.36 -3.76 -8.89
C PHE A 156 -17.55 -3.87 -7.37
N CYS A 157 -16.53 -4.40 -6.68
CA CYS A 157 -16.48 -4.51 -5.22
C CYS A 157 -15.81 -3.30 -4.53
N ALA A 158 -15.83 -2.11 -5.14
CA ALA A 158 -15.03 -0.97 -4.69
C ALA A 158 -15.35 -0.57 -3.25
N GLU A 159 -16.63 -0.52 -2.87
CA GLU A 159 -17.05 -0.12 -1.52
C GLU A 159 -16.50 -1.06 -0.44
N SER A 160 -16.73 -2.37 -0.57
CA SER A 160 -16.25 -3.36 0.40
C SER A 160 -14.72 -3.42 0.45
N THR A 161 -14.06 -3.32 -0.72
CA THR A 161 -12.60 -3.32 -0.82
C THR A 161 -12.00 -2.11 -0.10
N MET A 162 -12.53 -0.91 -0.37
CA MET A 162 -12.08 0.32 0.30
C MET A 162 -12.33 0.27 1.80
N LEU A 163 -13.46 -0.25 2.28
CA LEU A 163 -13.74 -0.37 3.71
C LEU A 163 -12.77 -1.33 4.42
N GLU A 164 -12.46 -2.48 3.81
CA GLU A 164 -11.48 -3.43 4.35
C GLU A 164 -10.08 -2.79 4.41
N ASP A 165 -9.67 -2.12 3.34
CA ASP A 165 -8.38 -1.45 3.28
C ASP A 165 -8.30 -0.28 4.26
N VAL A 166 -9.36 0.53 4.43
CA VAL A 166 -9.42 1.64 5.41
C VAL A 166 -9.14 1.13 6.83
N LYS A 167 -9.78 0.01 7.21
CA LYS A 167 -9.54 -0.63 8.51
C LYS A 167 -8.09 -1.11 8.63
N THR A 168 -7.61 -1.81 7.61
CA THR A 168 -6.26 -2.40 7.60
C THR A 168 -5.16 -1.33 7.63
N ILE A 169 -5.34 -0.23 6.89
CA ILE A 169 -4.43 0.92 6.90
C ILE A 169 -4.41 1.54 8.29
N SER A 170 -5.58 1.76 8.91
CA SER A 170 -5.67 2.35 10.25
C SER A 170 -4.88 1.51 11.26
N ASP A 171 -5.04 0.19 11.23
CA ASP A 171 -4.33 -0.75 12.09
C ASP A 171 -2.81 -0.75 11.87
N ILE A 172 -2.33 -0.52 10.64
CA ILE A 172 -0.89 -0.45 10.32
C ILE A 172 -0.30 0.89 10.74
N VAL A 173 -1.00 1.99 10.47
CA VAL A 173 -0.50 3.35 10.70
C VAL A 173 -0.29 3.63 12.18
N ILE A 174 -1.11 3.07 13.07
CA ILE A 174 -0.95 3.24 14.52
C ILE A 174 0.19 2.38 15.10
N LYS A 175 0.72 1.40 14.37
CA LYS A 175 1.81 0.56 14.89
C LYS A 175 3.11 1.36 14.99
N PRO A 176 3.85 1.27 16.10
CA PRO A 176 5.08 2.03 16.29
C PRO A 176 6.22 1.54 15.39
N PHE A 177 6.24 0.25 15.01
CA PHE A 177 7.39 -0.38 14.34
C PHE A 177 8.71 -0.21 15.12
N LEU A 178 8.57 -0.17 16.44
CA LEU A 178 9.64 -0.15 17.44
C LEU A 178 9.25 -1.12 18.55
N LEU A 179 10.23 -1.73 19.20
CA LEU A 179 9.97 -2.65 20.32
C LEU A 179 9.62 -1.84 21.59
N ASP A 180 8.96 -2.50 22.53
CA ASP A 180 8.62 -1.90 23.82
C ASP A 180 9.81 -2.06 24.77
N HIS A 181 10.44 -0.94 25.13
CA HIS A 181 11.60 -0.87 26.04
C HIS A 181 11.25 -0.29 27.41
N LYS A 182 9.97 -0.25 27.80
CA LYS A 182 9.55 0.38 29.07
C LYS A 182 10.21 -0.21 30.32
N ASP A 183 10.65 -1.47 30.25
CA ASP A 183 11.26 -2.20 31.36
C ASP A 183 12.80 -2.05 31.36
N GLU A 184 13.39 -1.39 30.35
CA GLU A 184 14.83 -1.17 30.23
C GLU A 184 15.22 0.16 30.90
N LYS A 185 15.96 0.04 32.00
CA LYS A 185 16.43 1.20 32.77
C LYS A 185 17.38 2.06 31.92
N ASP A 186 17.14 3.37 31.88
CA ASP A 186 17.94 4.38 31.17
C ASP A 186 17.96 4.22 29.62
N PHE A 187 17.01 3.48 29.04
CA PHE A 187 16.92 3.28 27.60
C PHE A 187 16.63 4.59 26.84
N SER A 188 17.35 4.80 25.75
CA SER A 188 17.15 5.87 24.79
C SER A 188 17.69 5.44 23.44
N TYR A 189 16.94 5.69 22.36
CA TYR A 189 17.43 5.48 20.99
C TYR A 189 18.60 6.40 20.60
N CYS A 190 18.95 7.37 21.45
CA CYS A 190 20.02 8.34 21.22
C CYS A 190 21.26 8.13 22.11
N ASN A 191 21.23 7.16 23.03
CA ASN A 191 22.36 6.80 23.88
C ASN A 191 23.17 5.65 23.26
#